data_AF-A0A9E0E578-F1
#
_entry.id   AF-A0A9E0E578-F1
#
_cell.length_a   1.000
_cell.length_b   1.000
_cell.length_c   1.000
_cell.angle_alpha   90.00
_cell.angle_beta   90.00
_cell.angle_gamma   90.00
#
_symmetry.space_group_name_H-M   'P 1'
#
loop_
_entity.id
_entity.type
_entity.pdbx_description
1 polymer ?
#
loop_
_entity_poly.entity_id
_entity_poly.type
_entity_poly.pdbx_seq_one_letter_code
_entity_poly.pdbx_strand_id
1 'polypeptide(L)'
;VYGARAAYIGGAVGTATVLAGQMFNIPISGTMAHSWVMFYRDEFEAFKHYAENYPDATVLLVDTYDVVKSGIPNAIRCAKEVLEPMGKRLKGIRLDSGDLAYLSKKVRKMLDDAGLTDCKIVVSNSLDEWTIMSILEQGGCIDSFGVGERLITAKSDPVFGAVYKIAAVEENGVFQPRIKISENVEKITNPGLKKVYRIYDENKKAIADLIAGADEVVDLSKPYRYVDPVKPWKNRYFENCTAVELQQLVVKNGKRVMDRVSIDEIKKYVQDQLTDNIWEEEQRFENPHNHYLDMSPAYYDMKMSLLHKLTD
;
A
#
# COMPACT_ATOMS: atom_id res chain seq x y z
N VAL A 1 9.62 -7.38 -9.36
CA VAL A 1 8.74 -8.54 -9.05
C VAL A 1 8.13 -8.44 -7.65
N TYR A 2 8.90 -8.61 -6.56
CA TYR A 2 8.32 -8.60 -5.21
C TYR A 2 7.72 -7.25 -4.78
N GLY A 3 8.28 -6.12 -5.24
CA GLY A 3 7.65 -4.81 -5.03
C GLY A 3 6.26 -4.69 -5.67
N ALA A 4 6.04 -5.26 -6.86
CA ALA A 4 4.72 -5.30 -7.50
C ALA A 4 3.73 -6.17 -6.70
N ARG A 5 4.20 -7.29 -6.12
CA ARG A 5 3.41 -8.09 -5.18
C ARG A 5 3.01 -7.30 -3.94
N ALA A 6 3.95 -6.58 -3.32
CA ALA A 6 3.67 -5.77 -2.15
C ALA A 6 2.70 -4.62 -2.48
N ALA A 7 2.87 -3.95 -3.61
CA ALA A 7 1.95 -2.91 -4.09
C ALA A 7 0.53 -3.45 -4.31
N TYR A 8 0.38 -4.65 -4.87
CA TYR A 8 -0.93 -5.28 -5.05
C TYR A 8 -1.62 -5.57 -3.71
N ILE A 9 -0.87 -6.11 -2.74
CA ILE A 9 -1.35 -6.31 -1.36
C ILE A 9 -1.77 -4.98 -0.72
N GLY A 10 -0.98 -3.93 -0.91
CA GLY A 10 -1.24 -2.61 -0.33
C GLY A 10 -2.39 -1.83 -0.96
N GLY A 11 -2.88 -2.22 -2.15
CA GLY A 11 -4.06 -1.61 -2.76
C GLY A 11 -4.03 -1.48 -4.29
N ALA A 12 -2.89 -1.67 -4.95
CA ALA A 12 -2.82 -1.62 -6.41
C ALA A 12 -3.73 -2.70 -7.05
N VAL A 13 -4.32 -2.38 -8.19
CA VAL A 13 -5.31 -3.25 -8.86
C VAL A 13 -4.72 -4.16 -9.94
N GLY A 14 -3.47 -3.91 -10.35
CA GLY A 14 -2.77 -4.72 -11.34
C GLY A 14 -1.30 -4.30 -11.50
N THR A 15 -0.59 -4.95 -12.42
CA THR A 15 0.83 -4.66 -12.68
C THR A 15 1.20 -4.81 -14.15
N ALA A 16 2.15 -4.01 -14.63
CA ALA A 16 2.79 -4.21 -15.93
C ALA A 16 3.92 -5.26 -15.88
N THR A 17 4.32 -5.71 -14.69
CA THR A 17 5.39 -6.71 -14.55
C THR A 17 4.86 -8.12 -14.81
N VAL A 18 4.96 -8.60 -16.05
CA VAL A 18 4.46 -9.92 -16.48
C VAL A 18 4.92 -11.06 -15.56
N LEU A 19 6.20 -11.07 -15.15
CA LEU A 19 6.74 -12.08 -14.24
C LEU A 19 6.04 -12.07 -12.86
N ALA A 20 5.60 -10.91 -12.37
CA ALA A 20 4.84 -10.85 -11.12
C ALA A 20 3.42 -11.43 -11.28
N GLY A 21 2.77 -11.18 -12.43
CA GLY A 21 1.50 -11.83 -12.75
C GLY A 21 1.63 -13.34 -12.85
N GLN A 22 2.68 -13.84 -13.52
CA GLN A 22 2.94 -15.28 -13.59
C GLN A 22 3.20 -15.91 -12.21
N MET A 23 4.01 -15.26 -11.37
CA MET A 23 4.39 -15.83 -10.07
C MET A 23 3.30 -15.76 -9.01
N PHE A 24 2.45 -14.73 -9.07
CA PHE A 24 1.52 -14.41 -7.98
C PHE A 24 0.07 -14.28 -8.42
N ASN A 25 -0.25 -14.56 -9.68
CA ASN A 25 -1.60 -14.41 -10.25
C ASN A 25 -2.17 -12.98 -10.14
N ILE A 26 -1.29 -11.98 -10.18
CA ILE A 26 -1.69 -10.56 -10.16
C ILE A 26 -2.22 -10.18 -11.55
N PRO A 27 -3.36 -9.48 -11.68
CA PRO A 27 -3.85 -8.98 -12.95
C PRO A 27 -2.78 -8.17 -13.71
N ILE A 28 -2.51 -8.57 -14.95
CA ILE A 28 -1.57 -7.85 -15.81
C ILE A 28 -2.30 -6.75 -16.57
N SER A 29 -1.72 -5.57 -16.61
CA SER A 29 -2.20 -4.44 -17.41
C SER A 29 -1.03 -3.70 -18.05
N GLY A 30 -1.23 -3.27 -19.29
CA GLY A 30 -0.27 -2.52 -20.09
C GLY A 30 -0.92 -2.05 -21.39
N THR A 31 -0.42 -0.96 -21.94
CA THR A 31 -0.95 -0.38 -23.19
C THR A 31 0.13 -0.40 -24.28
N MET A 32 0.43 0.74 -24.88
CA MET A 32 1.53 0.95 -25.81
C MET A 32 2.59 1.89 -25.21
N ALA A 33 3.76 1.95 -25.85
CA ALA A 33 4.81 2.92 -25.54
C ALA A 33 4.95 3.93 -26.68
N HIS A 34 5.57 5.09 -26.41
CA HIS A 34 5.87 6.08 -27.44
C HIS A 34 6.67 5.50 -28.61
N SER A 35 7.53 4.51 -28.35
CA SER A 35 8.30 3.83 -29.40
C SER A 35 7.42 3.16 -30.46
N TRP A 36 6.22 2.68 -30.09
CA TRP A 36 5.25 2.16 -31.06
C TRP A 36 4.75 3.27 -31.98
N VAL A 37 4.36 4.41 -31.41
CA VAL A 37 3.86 5.57 -32.18
C VAL A 37 4.97 6.11 -33.10
N MET A 38 6.18 6.28 -32.56
CA MET A 38 7.35 6.80 -33.27
C MET A 38 7.91 5.87 -34.35
N PHE A 39 7.59 4.57 -34.31
CA PHE A 39 7.98 3.64 -35.36
C PHE A 39 7.29 3.96 -36.70
N TYR A 40 6.05 4.44 -36.63
CA TYR A 40 5.31 4.86 -37.81
C TYR A 40 5.58 6.34 -38.12
N ARG A 41 5.41 6.71 -39.39
CA ARG A 41 5.58 8.10 -39.85
C ARG A 41 4.37 8.99 -39.56
N ASP A 42 3.24 8.37 -39.26
CA ASP A 42 1.97 9.02 -38.95
C ASP A 42 1.41 8.40 -37.66
N GLU A 43 0.98 9.26 -36.74
CA GLU A 43 0.40 8.87 -35.46
C GLU A 43 -0.91 8.10 -35.65
N PHE A 44 -1.72 8.47 -36.65
CA PHE A 44 -2.94 7.73 -36.94
C PHE A 44 -2.66 6.30 -37.40
N GLU A 45 -1.68 6.10 -38.29
CA GLU A 45 -1.29 4.76 -38.75
C GLU A 45 -0.84 3.89 -37.58
N ALA A 46 -0.11 4.46 -36.61
CA ALA A 46 0.27 3.73 -35.40
C ALA A 46 -0.94 3.28 -34.58
N PHE A 47 -1.94 4.15 -34.41
CA PHE A 47 -3.16 3.84 -33.66
C PHE A 47 -4.03 2.82 -34.39
N LYS A 48 -4.18 2.97 -35.70
CA LYS A 48 -4.91 2.02 -36.55
C LYS A 48 -4.31 0.62 -36.42
N HIS A 49 -3.00 0.48 -36.63
CA HIS A 49 -2.35 -0.82 -36.51
C HIS A 49 -2.43 -1.41 -35.11
N TYR A 50 -2.37 -0.59 -34.06
CA TYR A 50 -2.56 -1.09 -32.70
C TYR A 50 -4.00 -1.59 -32.48
N ALA A 51 -5.00 -0.85 -32.95
CA ALA A 51 -6.41 -1.22 -32.86
C ALA A 51 -6.73 -2.49 -33.65
N GLU A 52 -6.14 -2.67 -34.84
CA GLU A 52 -6.29 -3.89 -35.65
C GLU A 52 -5.71 -5.13 -34.94
N ASN A 53 -4.59 -4.99 -34.23
CA ASN A 53 -3.95 -6.10 -33.51
C ASN A 53 -4.60 -6.38 -32.14
N TYR A 54 -5.09 -5.35 -31.46
CA TYR A 54 -5.66 -5.43 -30.10
C TYR A 54 -7.04 -4.76 -29.99
N PRO A 55 -8.05 -5.23 -30.76
CA PRO A 55 -9.32 -4.51 -30.93
C PRO A 55 -10.24 -4.53 -29.70
N ASP A 56 -10.09 -5.53 -28.82
CA ASP A 56 -10.97 -5.71 -27.65
C ASP A 56 -10.61 -4.82 -26.46
N ALA A 57 -9.35 -4.41 -26.39
CA ALA A 57 -8.75 -3.71 -25.25
C ALA A 57 -7.92 -2.48 -25.67
N THR A 58 -8.29 -1.82 -26.77
CA THR A 58 -7.52 -0.72 -27.33
C THR A 58 -7.44 0.47 -26.37
N VAL A 59 -6.22 0.79 -25.93
CA VAL A 59 -5.89 2.02 -25.18
C VAL A 59 -4.74 2.74 -25.87
N LEU A 60 -4.98 3.96 -26.35
CA LEU A 60 -4.05 4.69 -27.21
C LEU A 60 -3.25 5.73 -26.41
N LEU A 61 -1.94 5.83 -26.63
CA LEU A 61 -1.07 6.84 -26.03
C LEU A 61 -1.08 8.11 -26.89
N VAL A 62 -1.68 9.19 -26.40
CA VAL A 62 -2.12 10.33 -27.23
C VAL A 62 -1.26 11.58 -27.08
N ASP A 63 -0.13 11.51 -26.40
CA ASP A 63 0.71 12.66 -26.08
C ASP A 63 2.11 12.57 -26.69
N THR A 64 2.27 11.81 -27.77
CA THR A 64 3.57 11.70 -28.47
C THR A 64 3.97 13.01 -29.16
N TYR A 65 3.02 13.73 -29.76
CA TYR A 65 3.30 14.97 -30.47
C TYR A 65 2.51 16.16 -29.92
N ASP A 66 1.17 16.09 -29.92
CA ASP A 66 0.30 17.10 -29.31
C ASP A 66 -1.04 16.44 -28.95
N VAL A 67 -1.43 16.50 -27.68
CA VAL A 67 -2.65 15.86 -27.16
C VAL A 67 -3.90 16.36 -27.87
N VAL A 68 -4.05 17.68 -27.98
CA VAL A 68 -5.30 18.33 -28.39
C VAL A 68 -5.39 18.45 -29.91
N LYS A 69 -4.25 18.69 -30.57
CA LYS A 69 -4.19 18.93 -32.02
C LYS A 69 -3.94 17.67 -32.84
N SER A 70 -3.40 16.61 -32.24
CA SER A 70 -3.01 15.38 -32.94
C SER A 70 -3.59 14.13 -32.28
N GLY A 71 -3.17 13.81 -31.07
CA GLY A 71 -3.42 12.52 -30.44
C GLY A 71 -4.90 12.21 -30.22
N ILE A 72 -5.66 13.13 -29.61
CA ILE A 72 -7.10 12.94 -29.43
C ILE A 72 -7.87 12.94 -30.75
N PRO A 73 -7.66 13.87 -31.69
CA PRO A 73 -8.25 13.77 -33.03
C PRO A 73 -7.99 12.43 -33.71
N ASN A 74 -6.75 11.93 -33.67
CA ASN A 74 -6.38 10.64 -34.26
C ASN A 74 -6.98 9.44 -33.50
N ALA A 75 -7.10 9.51 -32.17
CA ALA A 75 -7.76 8.49 -31.37
C ALA A 75 -9.26 8.41 -31.66
N ILE A 76 -9.95 9.56 -31.78
CA ILE A 76 -11.35 9.64 -32.18
C ILE A 76 -11.53 9.07 -33.59
N ARG A 77 -10.62 9.43 -34.51
CA ARG A 77 -10.63 8.91 -35.87
C ARG A 77 -10.44 7.39 -35.89
N CYS A 78 -9.50 6.86 -35.11
CA CYS A 78 -9.29 5.42 -34.97
C CYS A 78 -10.53 4.70 -34.39
N ALA A 79 -11.20 5.31 -33.40
CA ALA A 79 -12.44 4.77 -32.86
C ALA A 79 -13.53 4.63 -33.94
N LYS A 80 -13.72 5.67 -34.77
CA LYS A 80 -14.79 5.71 -35.78
C LYS A 80 -14.47 4.97 -37.08
N GLU A 81 -13.24 5.08 -37.57
CA GLU A 81 -12.84 4.53 -38.86
C GLU A 81 -12.34 3.08 -38.78
N VAL A 82 -11.92 2.62 -37.59
CA VAL A 82 -11.32 1.29 -37.42
C VAL A 82 -12.15 0.43 -36.46
N LEU A 83 -12.35 0.88 -35.21
CA LEU A 83 -12.97 0.05 -34.19
C LEU A 83 -14.48 -0.11 -34.36
N GLU A 84 -15.22 0.96 -34.64
CA GLU A 84 -16.67 0.92 -34.84
C GLU A 84 -17.10 -0.03 -35.97
N PRO A 85 -16.48 0.00 -37.17
CA PRO A 85 -16.76 -0.98 -38.24
C PRO A 85 -16.51 -2.44 -37.83
N MET A 86 -15.60 -2.68 -36.88
CA MET A 86 -15.33 -4.01 -36.32
C MET A 86 -16.34 -4.41 -35.21
N GLY A 87 -17.31 -3.56 -34.88
CA GLY A 87 -18.22 -3.75 -33.75
C GLY A 87 -17.52 -3.61 -32.39
N LYS A 88 -16.41 -2.86 -32.34
CA LYS A 88 -15.57 -2.64 -31.16
C LYS A 88 -15.64 -1.18 -30.75
N ARG A 89 -15.09 -0.87 -29.57
CA ARG A 89 -15.03 0.49 -29.02
C ARG A 89 -13.67 0.78 -28.44
N LEU A 90 -13.25 2.05 -28.54
CA LEU A 90 -12.04 2.54 -27.90
C LEU A 90 -12.21 2.46 -26.38
N LYS A 91 -11.40 1.63 -25.71
CA LYS A 91 -11.52 1.41 -24.26
C LYS A 91 -10.91 2.53 -23.44
N GLY A 92 -9.89 3.18 -23.97
CA GLY A 92 -9.32 4.34 -23.31
C GLY A 92 -8.25 5.06 -24.11
N ILE A 93 -7.75 6.13 -23.50
CA ILE A 93 -6.52 6.81 -23.90
C ILE A 93 -5.57 6.90 -22.71
N ARG A 94 -4.27 7.10 -22.97
CA ARG A 94 -3.27 7.37 -21.94
C ARG A 94 -2.60 8.73 -22.18
N LEU A 95 -2.51 9.54 -21.12
CA LEU A 95 -1.69 10.74 -21.02
C LEU A 95 -0.47 10.45 -20.14
N ASP A 96 0.73 10.81 -20.57
CA ASP A 96 1.99 10.59 -19.85
C ASP A 96 2.79 11.90 -19.65
N SER A 97 2.21 13.05 -19.95
CA SER A 97 2.88 14.35 -19.86
C SER A 97 1.92 15.53 -19.79
N GLY A 98 2.48 16.71 -19.51
CA GLY A 98 1.74 17.97 -19.39
C GLY A 98 0.97 18.09 -18.07
N ASP A 99 0.12 19.11 -17.98
CA ASP A 99 -0.76 19.31 -16.84
C ASP A 99 -1.95 18.33 -16.94
N LEU A 100 -1.88 17.24 -16.16
CA LEU A 100 -2.85 16.15 -16.23
C LEU A 100 -4.25 16.57 -15.78
N ALA A 101 -4.37 17.49 -14.82
CA ALA A 101 -5.68 17.99 -14.37
C ALA A 101 -6.34 18.82 -15.47
N TYR A 102 -5.60 19.74 -16.08
CA TYR A 102 -6.08 20.54 -17.19
C TYR A 102 -6.39 19.71 -18.44
N LEU A 103 -5.46 18.86 -18.85
CA LEU A 103 -5.57 18.07 -20.07
C LEU A 103 -6.71 17.06 -19.95
N SER A 104 -6.85 16.35 -18.83
CA SER A 104 -7.93 15.38 -18.66
C SER A 104 -9.32 16.00 -18.86
N LYS A 105 -9.57 17.20 -18.33
CA LYS A 105 -10.84 17.93 -18.55
C LYS A 105 -11.09 18.28 -20.01
N LYS A 106 -10.07 18.76 -20.72
CA LYS A 106 -10.16 19.06 -22.15
C LYS A 106 -10.40 17.80 -22.99
N VAL A 107 -9.62 16.76 -22.72
CA VAL A 107 -9.72 15.47 -23.40
C VAL A 107 -11.11 14.86 -23.19
N ARG A 108 -11.61 14.86 -21.94
CA ARG A 108 -12.94 14.36 -21.61
C ARG A 108 -14.01 15.04 -22.47
N LYS A 109 -13.99 16.37 -22.53
CA LYS A 109 -14.90 17.13 -23.39
C LYS A 109 -14.82 16.72 -24.87
N MET A 110 -13.61 16.59 -25.42
CA MET A 110 -13.43 16.21 -26.83
C MET A 110 -13.93 14.79 -27.12
N LEU A 111 -13.72 13.85 -26.20
CA LEU A 111 -14.22 12.48 -26.32
C LEU A 111 -15.76 12.45 -26.22
N ASP A 112 -16.34 13.21 -25.30
CA ASP A 112 -17.79 13.27 -25.10
C ASP A 112 -18.50 13.92 -26.29
N ASP A 113 -17.97 15.04 -26.79
CA ASP A 113 -18.47 15.71 -28.00
C ASP A 113 -18.41 14.78 -29.23
N ALA A 114 -17.51 13.79 -29.22
CA ALA A 114 -17.38 12.77 -30.26
C ALA A 114 -18.24 11.51 -30.04
N GLY A 115 -18.98 11.41 -28.92
CA GLY A 115 -19.82 10.26 -28.55
C GLY A 115 -19.08 9.11 -27.86
N LEU A 116 -17.87 9.36 -27.34
CA LEU A 116 -17.00 8.38 -26.67
C LEU A 116 -17.03 8.56 -25.14
N THR A 117 -18.22 8.72 -24.57
CA THR A 117 -18.43 8.95 -23.13
C THR A 117 -17.98 7.78 -22.24
N ASP A 118 -17.85 6.59 -22.81
CA ASP A 118 -17.38 5.36 -22.16
C ASP A 118 -15.86 5.13 -22.28
N CYS A 119 -15.16 5.94 -23.09
CA CYS A 119 -13.71 5.84 -23.28
C CYS A 119 -12.98 6.36 -22.04
N LYS A 120 -12.19 5.52 -21.37
CA LYS A 120 -11.49 5.87 -20.12
C LYS A 120 -10.24 6.73 -20.35
N ILE A 121 -9.93 7.60 -19.39
CA ILE A 121 -8.71 8.40 -19.35
C ILE A 121 -7.76 7.79 -18.32
N VAL A 122 -6.68 7.20 -18.82
CA VAL A 122 -5.57 6.70 -18.02
C VAL A 122 -4.49 7.77 -17.98
N VAL A 123 -3.88 7.98 -16.82
CA VAL A 123 -2.70 8.84 -16.71
C VAL A 123 -1.52 8.08 -16.15
N SER A 124 -0.32 8.43 -16.59
CA SER A 124 0.94 8.10 -15.95
C SER A 124 1.81 9.37 -15.95
N ASN A 125 2.94 9.32 -15.23
CA ASN A 125 4.04 10.31 -15.17
C ASN A 125 4.37 10.74 -13.74
N SER A 126 5.41 10.14 -13.16
CA SER A 126 6.02 10.61 -11.90
C SER A 126 5.00 10.88 -10.77
N LEU A 127 3.91 10.11 -10.74
CA LEU A 127 2.82 10.28 -9.81
C LEU A 127 3.18 9.75 -8.42
N ASP A 128 2.59 10.34 -7.41
CA ASP A 128 2.54 9.91 -6.02
C ASP A 128 1.18 10.30 -5.41
N GLU A 129 0.98 9.96 -4.14
CA GLU A 129 -0.27 10.22 -3.42
C GLU A 129 -0.66 11.72 -3.40
N TRP A 130 0.32 12.62 -3.30
CA TRP A 130 0.10 14.06 -3.24
C TRP A 130 -0.33 14.66 -4.58
N THR A 131 0.37 14.27 -5.64
CA THR A 131 0.03 14.70 -7.00
C THR A 131 -1.31 14.12 -7.44
N ILE A 132 -1.60 12.86 -7.10
CA ILE A 132 -2.91 12.24 -7.37
C ILE A 132 -4.02 13.02 -6.63
N MET A 133 -3.85 13.29 -5.33
CA MET A 133 -4.82 14.05 -4.53
C MET A 133 -5.08 15.43 -5.15
N SER A 134 -4.01 16.17 -5.48
CA SER A 134 -4.12 17.50 -6.08
C SER A 134 -4.85 17.47 -7.43
N ILE A 135 -4.61 16.47 -8.28
CA ILE A 135 -5.31 16.35 -9.57
C ILE A 135 -6.80 16.09 -9.36
N LEU A 136 -7.15 15.24 -8.40
CA LEU A 136 -8.54 14.92 -8.08
C LEU A 136 -9.29 16.14 -7.50
N GLU A 137 -8.66 16.88 -6.58
CA GLU A 137 -9.22 18.12 -6.01
C GLU A 137 -9.47 19.20 -7.06
N GLN A 138 -8.63 19.27 -8.09
CA GLN A 138 -8.80 20.18 -9.23
C GLN A 138 -9.88 19.73 -10.24
N GLY A 139 -10.57 18.64 -9.95
CA GLY A 139 -11.60 18.05 -10.79
C GLY A 139 -11.06 17.37 -12.05
N GLY A 140 -9.86 16.78 -11.99
CA GLY A 140 -9.30 16.01 -13.10
C GLY A 140 -10.21 14.84 -13.50
N CYS A 141 -10.48 14.68 -14.80
CA CYS A 141 -11.35 13.64 -15.32
C CYS A 141 -10.52 12.37 -15.63
N ILE A 142 -10.15 11.61 -14.61
CA ILE A 142 -9.22 10.48 -14.71
C ILE A 142 -9.87 9.22 -14.14
N ASP A 143 -9.77 8.13 -14.90
CA ASP A 143 -10.34 6.83 -14.54
C ASP A 143 -9.30 5.87 -13.95
N SER A 144 -8.01 6.08 -14.22
CA SER A 144 -6.94 5.18 -13.77
C SER A 144 -5.58 5.90 -13.70
N PHE A 145 -4.81 5.58 -12.65
CA PHE A 145 -3.45 6.10 -12.45
C PHE A 145 -2.41 4.98 -12.58
N GLY A 146 -1.42 5.19 -13.45
CA GLY A 146 -0.24 4.36 -13.59
C GLY A 146 0.91 4.95 -12.77
N VAL A 147 1.20 4.34 -11.62
CA VAL A 147 2.25 4.80 -10.71
C VAL A 147 3.47 3.88 -10.81
N GLY A 148 4.61 4.44 -11.18
CA GLY A 148 5.85 3.71 -11.45
C GLY A 148 6.93 3.95 -10.40
N GLU A 149 7.91 4.78 -10.77
CA GLU A 149 9.13 5.07 -10.01
C GLU A 149 8.85 5.35 -8.52
N ARG A 150 8.01 6.35 -8.21
CA ARG A 150 7.80 6.79 -6.83
C ARG A 150 7.27 5.70 -5.90
N LEU A 151 6.35 4.87 -6.38
CA LEU A 151 5.78 3.76 -5.62
C LEU A 151 6.77 2.61 -5.47
N ILE A 152 7.39 2.17 -6.56
CA ILE A 152 8.21 0.95 -6.55
C ILE A 152 9.54 1.12 -5.80
N THR A 153 10.04 2.36 -5.71
CA THR A 153 11.25 2.68 -4.97
C THR A 153 10.99 3.20 -3.57
N ALA A 154 9.72 3.36 -3.17
CA ALA A 154 9.33 4.08 -1.95
C ALA A 154 10.07 5.44 -1.85
N LYS A 155 9.98 6.26 -2.89
CA LYS A 155 10.87 7.42 -3.11
C LYS A 155 10.98 8.38 -1.94
N SER A 156 9.90 8.60 -1.19
CA SER A 156 9.87 9.49 -0.03
C SER A 156 10.71 8.96 1.13
N ASP A 157 10.71 7.65 1.36
CA ASP A 157 11.51 6.98 2.37
C ASP A 157 11.88 5.54 1.93
N PRO A 158 13.01 5.38 1.20
CA PRO A 158 13.37 4.10 0.60
C PRO A 158 13.92 3.09 1.60
N VAL A 159 14.10 3.45 2.88
CA VAL A 159 14.76 2.61 3.89
C VAL A 159 13.84 2.35 5.08
N PHE A 160 13.22 1.17 5.11
CA PHE A 160 12.26 0.76 6.16
C PHE A 160 12.84 0.63 7.60
N GLY A 161 14.16 0.57 7.78
CA GLY A 161 14.78 0.62 9.12
C GLY A 161 14.63 -0.62 10.02
N ALA A 162 14.09 -1.75 9.52
CA ALA A 162 13.92 -2.97 10.31
C ALA A 162 15.25 -3.59 10.79
N VAL A 163 15.26 -4.13 12.02
CA VAL A 163 16.44 -4.75 12.65
C VAL A 163 16.13 -6.13 13.23
N TYR A 164 17.13 -7.00 13.24
CA TYR A 164 17.11 -8.28 13.97
C TYR A 164 17.97 -8.15 15.23
N LYS A 165 17.40 -8.50 16.39
CA LYS A 165 18.07 -8.40 17.69
C LYS A 165 17.76 -9.61 18.56
N ILE A 166 18.76 -10.06 19.30
CA ILE A 166 18.55 -11.01 20.38
C ILE A 166 17.77 -10.33 21.50
N ALA A 167 16.73 -11.00 22.01
CA ALA A 167 15.90 -10.49 23.11
C ALA A 167 15.98 -11.39 24.35
N ALA A 168 16.32 -12.67 24.21
CA ALA A 168 16.53 -13.58 25.32
C ALA A 168 17.51 -14.70 24.95
N VAL A 169 18.12 -15.34 25.95
CA VAL A 169 19.00 -16.51 25.83
C VAL A 169 18.56 -17.54 26.86
N GLU A 170 18.47 -18.80 26.46
CA GLU A 170 18.17 -19.89 27.40
C GLU A 170 19.37 -20.21 28.28
N GLU A 171 19.15 -20.21 29.60
CA GLU A 171 20.12 -20.60 30.62
C GLU A 171 19.43 -21.51 31.63
N ASN A 172 19.99 -22.71 31.86
CA ASN A 172 19.43 -23.71 32.79
C ASN A 172 17.95 -24.03 32.52
N GLY A 173 17.54 -24.07 31.25
CA GLY A 173 16.16 -24.37 30.84
C GLY A 173 15.19 -23.18 30.95
N VAL A 174 15.68 -21.97 31.25
CA VAL A 174 14.85 -20.76 31.39
C VAL A 174 15.40 -19.65 30.49
N PHE A 175 14.53 -19.00 29.73
CA PHE A 175 14.93 -17.87 28.89
C PHE A 175 15.18 -16.61 29.73
N GLN A 176 16.42 -16.16 29.74
CA GLN A 176 16.87 -14.94 30.39
C GLN A 176 16.82 -13.75 29.41
N PRO A 177 16.25 -12.61 29.79
CA PRO A 177 16.15 -11.44 28.91
C PRO A 177 17.52 -10.84 28.57
N ARG A 178 17.61 -10.18 27.40
CA ARG A 178 18.77 -9.44 26.90
C ARG A 178 18.32 -8.08 26.39
N ILE A 179 19.04 -7.04 26.80
CA ILE A 179 18.81 -5.67 26.37
C ILE A 179 20.10 -5.08 25.80
N LYS A 180 19.98 -4.38 24.68
CA LYS A 180 21.04 -3.53 24.14
C LYS A 180 20.69 -2.09 24.50
N ILE A 181 21.62 -1.42 25.18
CA ILE A 181 21.50 -0.01 25.56
C ILE A 181 22.09 0.86 24.45
N SER A 182 21.61 2.10 24.36
CA SER A 182 22.07 3.08 23.39
C SER A 182 21.89 4.47 23.98
N GLU A 183 22.76 5.40 23.60
CA GLU A 183 22.57 6.84 23.90
C GLU A 183 21.25 7.40 23.32
N ASN A 184 20.77 6.82 22.21
CA ASN A 184 19.45 7.13 21.66
C ASN A 184 18.40 6.21 22.29
N VAL A 185 17.46 6.78 23.05
CA VAL A 185 16.39 6.04 23.75
C VAL A 185 15.60 5.12 22.80
N GLU A 186 15.29 5.60 21.59
CA GLU A 186 14.58 4.85 20.54
C GLU A 186 15.34 3.59 20.09
N LYS A 187 16.67 3.54 20.29
CA LYS A 187 17.55 2.42 19.92
C LYS A 187 17.81 1.46 21.08
N ILE A 188 17.12 1.63 22.21
CA ILE A 188 17.10 0.67 23.32
C ILE A 188 16.12 -0.45 22.97
N THR A 189 16.60 -1.69 22.96
CA THR A 189 15.78 -2.83 22.54
C THR A 189 14.77 -3.26 23.61
N ASN A 190 13.63 -3.79 23.19
CA ASN A 190 12.64 -4.42 24.08
C ASN A 190 13.07 -5.87 24.41
N PRO A 191 13.44 -6.18 25.68
CA PRO A 191 14.06 -7.45 26.05
C PRO A 191 13.03 -8.58 26.26
N GLY A 192 13.52 -9.79 26.53
CA GLY A 192 12.70 -10.94 26.88
C GLY A 192 11.92 -11.56 25.71
N LEU A 193 11.42 -12.77 25.95
CA LEU A 193 10.36 -13.34 25.14
C LEU A 193 9.08 -12.55 25.38
N LYS A 194 8.40 -12.18 24.30
CA LYS A 194 7.27 -11.27 24.34
C LYS A 194 6.23 -11.64 23.29
N LYS A 195 5.01 -11.20 23.56
CA LYS A 195 3.88 -11.20 22.66
C LYS A 195 3.44 -9.77 22.39
N VAL A 196 2.87 -9.54 21.22
CA VAL A 196 2.24 -8.26 20.85
C VAL A 196 0.76 -8.51 20.64
N TYR A 197 -0.07 -7.70 21.29
CA TYR A 197 -1.52 -7.76 21.19
C TYR A 197 -2.05 -6.46 20.62
N ARG A 198 -2.95 -6.52 19.63
CA ARG A 198 -3.72 -5.36 19.21
C ARG A 198 -4.94 -5.20 20.09
N ILE A 199 -5.11 -4.01 20.66
CA ILE A 199 -6.22 -3.66 21.53
C ILE A 199 -7.28 -2.95 20.70
N TYR A 200 -8.49 -3.47 20.75
CA TYR A 200 -9.66 -2.93 20.09
C TYR A 200 -10.67 -2.38 21.10
N ASP A 201 -11.25 -1.24 20.80
CA ASP A 201 -12.37 -0.68 21.56
C ASP A 201 -13.70 -1.41 21.28
N GLU A 202 -14.79 -0.93 21.86
CA GLU A 202 -16.15 -1.46 21.66
C GLU A 202 -16.65 -1.36 20.21
N ASN A 203 -16.08 -0.44 19.42
CA ASN A 203 -16.37 -0.25 18.00
C ASN A 203 -15.49 -1.12 17.10
N LYS A 204 -14.66 -2.00 17.68
CA LYS A 204 -13.67 -2.83 16.98
C LYS A 204 -12.60 -2.02 16.25
N LYS A 205 -12.35 -0.80 16.68
CA LYS A 205 -11.26 0.05 16.18
C LYS A 205 -10.02 -0.12 17.05
N ALA A 206 -8.87 -0.24 16.42
CA ALA A 206 -7.59 -0.44 17.08
C ALA A 206 -7.20 0.86 17.81
N ILE A 207 -6.90 0.78 19.10
CA ILE A 207 -6.55 1.96 19.91
C ILE A 207 -5.10 1.95 20.40
N ALA A 208 -4.47 0.77 20.45
CA ALA A 208 -3.08 0.58 20.82
C ALA A 208 -2.63 -0.84 20.45
N ASP A 209 -1.33 -1.02 20.30
CA ASP A 209 -0.69 -2.32 20.44
C ASP A 209 -0.06 -2.43 21.85
N LEU A 210 -0.13 -3.60 22.47
CA LEU A 210 0.36 -3.90 23.82
C LEU A 210 1.46 -4.96 23.76
N ILE A 211 2.63 -4.67 24.32
CA ILE A 211 3.69 -5.65 24.56
C ILE A 211 3.51 -6.26 25.94
N ALA A 212 3.49 -7.59 26.00
CA ALA A 212 3.53 -8.34 27.25
C ALA A 212 4.56 -9.47 27.15
N GLY A 213 5.03 -9.98 28.29
CA GLY A 213 5.84 -11.19 28.38
C GLY A 213 5.15 -12.40 27.75
N ALA A 214 5.93 -13.35 27.25
CA ALA A 214 5.39 -14.50 26.52
C ALA A 214 4.46 -15.39 27.36
N ASP A 215 4.68 -15.45 28.67
CA ASP A 215 3.91 -16.24 29.63
C ASP A 215 2.78 -15.44 30.30
N GLU A 216 2.63 -14.14 29.95
CA GLU A 216 1.58 -13.29 30.53
C GLU A 216 0.23 -13.57 29.87
N VAL A 217 -0.81 -13.60 30.71
CA VAL A 217 -2.21 -13.67 30.29
C VAL A 217 -2.80 -12.26 30.27
N VAL A 218 -3.16 -11.78 29.08
CA VAL A 218 -3.85 -10.50 28.90
C VAL A 218 -5.36 -10.75 28.97
N ASP A 219 -5.94 -10.58 30.15
CA ASP A 219 -7.39 -10.69 30.39
C ASP A 219 -8.04 -9.30 30.47
N LEU A 220 -8.76 -8.94 29.42
CA LEU A 220 -9.50 -7.67 29.31
C LEU A 220 -10.98 -7.79 29.71
N SER A 221 -11.39 -8.90 30.33
CA SER A 221 -12.74 -9.01 30.92
C SER A 221 -12.98 -8.06 32.10
N LYS A 222 -11.89 -7.47 32.61
CA LYS A 222 -11.86 -6.45 33.67
C LYS A 222 -10.92 -5.32 33.24
N PRO A 223 -10.99 -4.14 33.87
CA PRO A 223 -10.03 -3.06 33.62
C PRO A 223 -8.59 -3.57 33.69
N TYR A 224 -7.87 -3.49 32.57
CA TYR A 224 -6.51 -3.99 32.45
C TYR A 224 -5.53 -2.82 32.49
N ARG A 225 -4.68 -2.78 33.53
CA ARG A 225 -3.68 -1.72 33.67
C ARG A 225 -2.59 -1.88 32.62
N TYR A 226 -2.21 -0.77 31.99
CA TYR A 226 -1.06 -0.71 31.08
C TYR A 226 -0.13 0.46 31.41
N VAL A 227 1.06 0.45 30.82
CA VAL A 227 2.06 1.51 30.94
C VAL A 227 2.36 2.10 29.57
N ASP A 228 2.09 3.39 29.43
CA ASP A 228 2.57 4.23 28.33
C ASP A 228 4.05 4.55 28.59
N PRO A 229 4.99 4.05 27.77
CA PRO A 229 6.42 4.25 28.02
C PRO A 229 6.86 5.72 27.92
N VAL A 230 6.08 6.59 27.28
CA VAL A 230 6.34 8.04 27.20
C VAL A 230 5.84 8.75 28.47
N LYS A 231 4.76 8.26 29.07
CA LYS A 231 4.14 8.85 30.27
C LYS A 231 3.92 7.81 31.39
N PRO A 232 4.99 7.14 31.86
CA PRO A 232 4.87 5.97 32.76
C PRO A 232 4.31 6.31 34.14
N TRP A 233 4.34 7.58 34.55
CA TRP A 233 3.77 8.04 35.83
C TRP A 233 2.24 8.05 35.86
N LYS A 234 1.57 7.93 34.71
CA LYS A 234 0.10 7.90 34.63
C LYS A 234 -0.42 6.48 34.80
N ASN A 235 -1.35 6.29 35.74
CA ASN A 235 -2.13 5.07 35.82
C ASN A 235 -3.22 5.10 34.73
N ARG A 236 -3.18 4.14 33.81
CA ARG A 236 -4.15 3.99 32.74
C ARG A 236 -4.66 2.56 32.65
N TYR A 237 -5.87 2.40 32.13
CA TYR A 237 -6.56 1.12 32.02
C TYR A 237 -7.22 1.01 30.65
N PHE A 238 -7.14 -0.17 30.06
CA PHE A 238 -8.05 -0.57 28.99
C PHE A 238 -9.34 -1.06 29.65
N GLU A 239 -10.46 -0.46 29.26
CA GLU A 239 -11.80 -0.79 29.75
C GLU A 239 -12.70 -1.07 28.55
N ASN A 240 -13.56 -2.09 28.65
CA ASN A 240 -14.46 -2.50 27.55
C ASN A 240 -13.74 -2.75 26.22
N CYS A 241 -12.52 -3.26 26.29
CA CYS A 241 -11.67 -3.54 25.14
C CYS A 241 -11.50 -5.04 24.90
N THR A 242 -11.05 -5.41 23.71
CA THR A 242 -10.62 -6.78 23.38
C THR A 242 -9.18 -6.80 22.89
N ALA A 243 -8.49 -7.93 23.04
CA ALA A 243 -7.13 -8.10 22.54
C ALA A 243 -7.05 -9.24 21.52
N VAL A 244 -6.24 -9.04 20.48
CA VAL A 244 -5.87 -10.07 19.51
C VAL A 244 -4.36 -10.21 19.47
N GLU A 245 -3.84 -11.41 19.73
CA GLU A 245 -2.40 -11.70 19.59
C GLU A 245 -1.99 -11.60 18.11
N LEU A 246 -1.04 -10.71 17.80
CA LEU A 246 -0.61 -10.43 16.42
C LEU A 246 0.38 -11.44 15.87
N GLN A 247 1.12 -12.12 16.75
CA GLN A 247 2.13 -13.10 16.37
C GLN A 247 1.49 -14.49 16.22
N GLN A 248 1.76 -15.15 15.10
CA GLN A 248 1.27 -16.51 14.84
C GLN A 248 2.45 -17.45 14.59
N LEU A 249 2.35 -18.68 15.10
CA LEU A 249 3.38 -19.70 14.90
C LEU A 249 3.36 -20.22 13.46
N VAL A 250 4.26 -19.73 12.62
CA VAL A 250 4.35 -20.14 11.20
C VAL A 250 5.26 -21.35 11.00
N VAL A 251 6.34 -21.47 11.78
CA VAL A 251 7.35 -22.53 11.66
C VAL A 251 7.65 -23.11 13.03
N LYS A 252 7.57 -24.44 13.15
CA LYS A 252 7.96 -25.21 14.34
C LYS A 252 8.95 -26.29 13.94
N ASN A 253 10.09 -26.35 14.62
CA ASN A 253 11.13 -27.37 14.36
C ASN A 253 11.55 -27.46 12.88
N GLY A 254 11.76 -26.31 12.24
CA GLY A 254 12.15 -26.22 10.82
C GLY A 254 11.05 -26.56 9.81
N LYS A 255 9.84 -26.91 10.27
CA LYS A 255 8.70 -27.21 9.40
C LYS A 255 7.65 -26.11 9.50
N ARG A 256 7.12 -25.70 8.35
CA ARG A 256 5.95 -24.82 8.27
C ARG A 256 4.75 -25.57 8.87
N VAL A 257 4.03 -24.93 9.78
CA VAL A 257 2.84 -25.49 10.45
C VAL A 257 1.54 -24.79 10.07
N MET A 258 1.64 -23.72 9.28
CA MET A 258 0.48 -23.01 8.72
C MET A 258 0.46 -23.11 7.20
N ASP A 259 -0.73 -23.22 6.64
CA ASP A 259 -0.91 -23.20 5.19
C ASP A 259 -0.47 -21.87 4.57
N ARG A 260 -0.24 -21.90 3.26
CA ARG A 260 0.05 -20.68 2.51
C ARG A 260 -1.26 -19.93 2.27
N VAL A 261 -1.27 -18.66 2.63
CA VAL A 261 -2.37 -17.75 2.31
C VAL A 261 -2.18 -17.20 0.90
N SER A 262 -3.24 -17.15 0.10
CA SER A 262 -3.20 -16.57 -1.24
C SER A 262 -2.97 -15.06 -1.19
N ILE A 263 -2.52 -14.48 -2.29
CA ILE A 263 -2.30 -13.02 -2.35
C ILE A 263 -3.61 -12.24 -2.21
N ASP A 264 -4.71 -12.78 -2.74
CA ASP A 264 -6.03 -12.13 -2.71
C ASP A 264 -6.62 -12.14 -1.30
N GLU A 265 -6.43 -13.23 -0.54
CA GLU A 265 -6.78 -13.27 0.89
C GLU A 265 -5.95 -12.28 1.71
N ILE A 266 -4.64 -12.16 1.43
CA ILE A 266 -3.79 -11.17 2.11
C ILE A 266 -4.25 -9.74 1.79
N LYS A 267 -4.54 -9.45 0.50
CA LYS A 267 -5.04 -8.15 0.06
C LYS A 267 -6.38 -7.83 0.73
N LYS A 268 -7.31 -8.79 0.74
CA LYS A 268 -8.61 -8.64 1.41
C LYS A 268 -8.42 -8.36 2.90
N TYR A 269 -7.56 -9.11 3.59
CA TYR A 269 -7.26 -8.87 4.99
C TYR A 269 -6.77 -7.44 5.25
N VAL A 270 -5.85 -6.92 4.41
CA VAL A 270 -5.38 -5.53 4.52
C VAL A 270 -6.52 -4.53 4.30
N GLN A 271 -7.36 -4.74 3.28
CA GLN A 271 -8.51 -3.88 3.00
C GLN A 271 -9.54 -3.86 4.13
N ASP A 272 -9.87 -5.04 4.67
CA ASP A 272 -10.79 -5.18 5.79
C ASP A 272 -10.21 -4.49 7.04
N GLN A 273 -8.90 -4.64 7.33
CA GLN A 273 -8.25 -3.94 8.45
C GLN A 273 -8.33 -2.42 8.31
N LEU A 274 -7.95 -1.87 7.15
CA LEU A 274 -7.97 -0.41 6.92
C LEU A 274 -9.39 0.16 7.00
N THR A 275 -10.38 -0.57 6.48
CA THR A 275 -11.78 -0.11 6.45
C THR A 275 -12.44 -0.23 7.83
N ASP A 276 -12.36 -1.41 8.42
CA ASP A 276 -13.20 -1.76 9.57
C ASP A 276 -12.48 -1.50 10.89
N ASN A 277 -11.16 -1.67 10.94
CA ASN A 277 -10.43 -1.79 12.20
C ASN A 277 -9.48 -0.65 12.51
N ILE A 278 -8.96 0.06 11.51
CA ILE A 278 -8.07 1.22 11.73
C ILE A 278 -8.90 2.50 11.67
N TRP A 279 -8.53 3.49 12.48
CA TRP A 279 -9.14 4.83 12.48
C TRP A 279 -8.78 5.60 11.21
N GLU A 280 -9.68 6.42 10.70
CA GLU A 280 -9.41 7.25 9.51
C GLU A 280 -8.35 8.32 9.83
N GLU A 281 -8.32 8.79 11.07
CA GLU A 281 -7.36 9.77 11.59
C GLU A 281 -5.92 9.23 11.61
N GLU A 282 -5.73 7.92 11.70
CA GLU A 282 -4.41 7.27 11.57
C GLU A 282 -4.00 7.06 10.10
N GLN A 283 -4.95 7.11 9.17
CA GLN A 283 -4.73 6.79 7.74
C GLN A 283 -4.45 8.01 6.86
N ARG A 284 -4.70 9.23 7.34
CA ARG A 284 -4.45 10.47 6.58
C ARG A 284 -2.94 10.69 6.35
N PHE A 285 -2.59 11.26 5.20
CA PHE A 285 -1.19 11.52 4.88
C PHE A 285 -0.56 12.65 5.70
N GLU A 286 -1.33 13.69 6.02
CA GLU A 286 -0.83 14.83 6.79
C GLU A 286 -1.13 14.69 8.28
N ASN A 287 -0.07 14.72 9.09
CA ASN A 287 -0.14 14.70 10.55
C ASN A 287 -1.07 13.59 11.08
N PRO A 288 -0.87 12.31 10.70
CA PRO A 288 -1.71 11.21 11.16
C PRO A 288 -1.72 11.13 12.69
N HIS A 289 -2.82 10.65 13.25
CA HIS A 289 -2.85 10.27 14.66
C HIS A 289 -1.83 9.15 14.90
N ASN A 290 -1.06 9.27 15.99
CA ASN A 290 -0.05 8.26 16.32
C ASN A 290 -0.70 7.07 16.99
N HIS A 291 -0.56 5.89 16.38
CA HIS A 291 -0.93 4.64 17.01
C HIS A 291 -0.04 4.35 18.23
N TYR A 292 -0.64 3.99 19.36
CA TYR A 292 0.10 3.79 20.61
C TYR A 292 0.74 2.40 20.70
N LEU A 293 1.91 2.33 21.35
CA LEU A 293 2.58 1.09 21.71
C LEU A 293 2.85 1.07 23.22
N ASP A 294 1.99 0.36 23.93
CA ASP A 294 1.97 0.28 25.38
C ASP A 294 2.62 -1.02 25.88
N MET A 295 2.87 -1.11 27.19
CA MET A 295 3.46 -2.28 27.83
C MET A 295 2.59 -2.78 28.99
N SER A 296 2.59 -4.09 29.24
CA SER A 296 2.09 -4.61 30.51
C SER A 296 2.98 -4.08 31.66
N PRO A 297 2.44 -3.88 32.88
CA PRO A 297 3.24 -3.43 34.01
C PRO A 297 4.43 -4.34 34.29
N ALA A 298 4.23 -5.67 34.29
CA ALA A 298 5.28 -6.63 34.54
C ALA A 298 6.39 -6.57 33.47
N TYR A 299 6.02 -6.43 32.19
CA TYR A 299 6.98 -6.29 31.10
C TYR A 299 7.80 -4.98 31.20
N TYR A 300 7.12 -3.87 31.53
CA TYR A 300 7.77 -2.58 31.75
C TYR A 300 8.75 -2.64 32.92
N ASP A 301 8.34 -3.20 34.06
CA ASP A 301 9.17 -3.34 35.26
C ASP A 301 10.39 -4.22 35.01
N MET A 302 10.23 -5.32 34.25
CA MET A 302 11.35 -6.15 33.80
C MET A 302 12.34 -5.34 32.97
N LYS A 303 11.86 -4.55 31.99
CA LYS A 303 12.71 -3.72 31.14
C LYS A 303 13.46 -2.67 31.96
N MET A 304 12.79 -1.95 32.86
CA MET A 304 13.42 -0.92 33.70
C MET A 304 14.43 -1.52 34.67
N SER A 305 14.10 -2.66 35.28
CA SER A 305 15.03 -3.38 36.16
C SER A 305 16.34 -3.76 35.46
N LEU A 306 16.28 -4.17 34.18
CA LEU A 306 17.47 -4.47 33.40
C LEU A 306 18.27 -3.21 33.05
N LEU A 307 17.59 -2.11 32.75
CA LEU A 307 18.25 -0.84 32.47
C LEU A 307 19.02 -0.34 33.68
N HIS A 308 18.37 -0.25 34.85
CA HIS A 308 19.01 0.18 36.10
C HIS A 308 20.24 -0.66 36.43
N LYS A 309 20.12 -1.99 36.40
CA LYS A 309 21.24 -2.91 36.68
C LYS A 309 22.46 -2.75 35.77
N LEU A 310 22.29 -2.21 34.57
CA LEU A 310 23.35 -2.08 33.56
C LEU A 310 23.87 -0.64 33.42
N THR A 311 23.21 0.33 34.06
CA THR A 311 23.61 1.74 34.07
C THR A 311 24.16 2.21 35.41
N ASP A 312 24.01 1.39 36.46
CA ASP A 312 24.68 1.54 37.75
C ASP A 312 26.11 0.97 37.71
#